data_AF-A0AA37HGF6-F1
#
_entry.id   AF-A0AA37HGF6-F1
#
_cell.length_a   1.000
_cell.length_b   1.000
_cell.length_c   1.000
_cell.angle_alpha   90.00
_cell.angle_beta   90.00
_cell.angle_gamma   90.00
#
_symmetry.space_group_name_H-M   'P 1'
#
loop_
_entity.id
_entity.type
_entity.pdbx_description
1 polymer ?
#
loop_
_entity_poly.entity_id
_entity_poly.type
_entity_poly.pdbx_seq_one_letter_code
_entity_poly.pdbx_strand_id
1 'polypeptide(L)'
;MNFAMRWLSLLVLVASIYTLIIGRIYKNIPISVISTIFTINFEDEAGQRVQFDRKQLLRANQTNVTAYFFSARPTSDNGIVVENSISGNVFCHGRDIKDSLEWFGTEKKGFEIIHNFGRSLPYAWYMPLIPIWILNRESKLLFGFIRSHIMTRRVTIRYENEFNNTRPTMKMLAGTYSQHNITIILNFHKDNPPTSVKAIRIKENGVLEVGLEEESPSCYKLYLPELRNEILRLSWVPDANKRAISSGLVQAITENKYKVD
;
A
#
# COMPACT_ATOMS: atom_id res chain seq x y z
N MET A 1 -50.51 5.98 -23.70
CA MET A 1 -49.31 5.22 -23.27
C MET A 1 -49.54 4.73 -21.85
N ASN A 2 -49.69 3.42 -21.68
CA ASN A 2 -50.08 2.81 -20.39
C ASN A 2 -49.08 3.15 -19.28
N PHE A 3 -49.56 3.32 -18.05
CA PHE A 3 -48.74 3.61 -16.86
C PHE A 3 -47.53 2.66 -16.74
N ALA A 4 -47.73 1.37 -17.02
CA ALA A 4 -46.66 0.37 -17.03
C ALA A 4 -45.55 0.65 -18.08
N MET A 5 -45.91 1.14 -19.27
CA MET A 5 -44.94 1.47 -20.32
C MET A 5 -44.03 2.63 -19.91
N ARG A 6 -44.56 3.63 -19.17
CA ARG A 6 -43.75 4.76 -18.68
C ARG A 6 -42.67 4.31 -17.70
N TRP A 7 -43.03 3.44 -16.77
CA TRP A 7 -42.08 2.89 -15.80
C TRP A 7 -41.07 1.96 -16.45
N LEU A 8 -41.49 1.13 -17.40
CA LEU A 8 -40.58 0.28 -18.16
C LEU A 8 -39.56 1.13 -18.94
N SER A 9 -40.01 2.16 -19.66
CA SER A 9 -39.11 3.08 -20.38
C SER A 9 -38.13 3.79 -19.44
N LEU A 10 -38.58 4.21 -18.26
CA LEU A 10 -37.71 4.80 -17.24
C LEU A 10 -36.66 3.81 -16.75
N LEU A 11 -37.05 2.58 -16.43
CA LEU A 11 -36.12 1.54 -15.97
C LEU A 11 -35.08 1.19 -17.04
N VAL A 12 -35.49 1.07 -18.29
CA VAL A 12 -34.58 0.83 -19.42
C VAL A 12 -33.61 2.01 -19.59
N LEU A 13 -34.10 3.25 -19.52
CA LEU A 13 -33.25 4.43 -19.59
C LEU A 13 -32.21 4.45 -18.46
N VAL A 14 -32.65 4.21 -17.22
CA VAL A 14 -31.77 4.15 -16.05
C VAL A 14 -30.74 3.03 -16.18
N ALA A 15 -31.15 1.83 -16.60
CA ALA A 15 -30.26 0.69 -16.84
C ALA A 15 -29.24 0.98 -17.96
N SER A 16 -29.65 1.71 -19.00
CA SER A 16 -28.77 2.10 -20.11
C SER A 16 -27.73 3.12 -19.65
N ILE A 17 -28.15 4.14 -18.90
CA ILE A 17 -27.23 5.12 -18.29
C ILE A 17 -26.28 4.41 -17.31
N TYR A 18 -26.80 3.48 -16.50
CA TYR A 18 -26.01 2.66 -15.56
C TYR A 18 -24.89 1.89 -16.28
N THR A 19 -25.23 1.15 -17.33
CA THR A 19 -24.26 0.35 -18.08
C THR A 19 -23.23 1.23 -18.78
N LEU A 20 -23.63 2.37 -19.34
CA LEU A 20 -22.72 3.33 -19.95
C LEU A 20 -21.75 3.96 -18.95
N ILE A 21 -22.23 4.42 -17.79
CA ILE A 21 -21.39 5.08 -16.78
C ILE A 21 -20.40 4.08 -16.17
N ILE A 22 -20.88 2.92 -15.70
CA ILE A 22 -20.01 1.91 -15.09
C ILE A 22 -19.04 1.34 -16.12
N GLY A 23 -19.55 1.04 -17.33
CA GLY A 23 -18.75 0.54 -18.43
C GLY A 23 -17.67 1.50 -18.89
N ARG A 24 -17.81 2.81 -18.62
CA ARG A 24 -16.79 3.83 -18.88
C ARG A 24 -15.81 4.00 -17.71
N ILE A 25 -16.31 4.09 -16.47
CA ILE A 25 -15.49 4.36 -15.29
C ILE A 25 -14.63 3.15 -14.91
N TYR A 26 -15.22 1.96 -14.91
CA TYR A 26 -14.58 0.72 -14.44
C TYR A 26 -14.19 -0.22 -15.58
N LYS A 27 -14.14 0.30 -16.82
CA LYS A 27 -13.59 -0.45 -17.95
C LYS A 27 -12.17 -0.86 -17.61
N ASN A 28 -11.89 -2.16 -17.59
CA ASN A 28 -10.58 -2.72 -17.28
C ASN A 28 -10.04 -2.41 -15.86
N ILE A 29 -10.90 -1.98 -14.92
CA ILE A 29 -10.51 -1.78 -13.52
C ILE A 29 -11.23 -2.84 -12.67
N PRO A 30 -10.70 -4.07 -12.58
CA PRO A 30 -11.37 -5.17 -11.87
C PRO A 30 -11.49 -4.92 -10.36
N ILE A 31 -10.56 -4.15 -9.77
CA ILE A 31 -10.47 -3.91 -8.32
C ILE A 31 -10.40 -2.41 -8.06
N SER A 32 -11.12 -1.94 -7.03
CA SER A 32 -10.90 -0.64 -6.41
C SER A 32 -10.35 -0.81 -4.99
N VAL A 33 -9.33 -0.02 -4.66
CA VAL A 33 -8.73 0.04 -3.33
C VAL A 33 -9.42 1.15 -2.53
N ILE A 34 -10.30 0.77 -1.59
CA ILE A 34 -11.12 1.71 -0.81
C ILE A 34 -10.27 2.49 0.20
N SER A 35 -9.38 1.79 0.89
CA SER A 35 -8.42 2.39 1.82
C SER A 35 -7.12 1.61 1.81
N THR A 36 -6.01 2.30 2.10
CA THR A 36 -4.70 1.67 2.27
C THR A 36 -4.04 2.21 3.53
N ILE A 37 -3.52 1.32 4.36
CA ILE A 37 -2.69 1.65 5.50
C ILE A 37 -1.33 1.01 5.24
N PHE A 38 -0.30 1.84 5.22
CA PHE A 38 1.09 1.42 5.20
C PHE A 38 1.69 1.68 6.57
N THR A 39 2.33 0.67 7.14
CA THR A 39 3.09 0.78 8.37
C THR A 39 4.51 0.33 8.05
N ILE A 40 5.46 1.24 8.24
CA ILE A 40 6.86 1.07 7.88
C ILE A 40 7.63 1.11 9.19
N ASN A 41 8.24 -0.02 9.54
CA ASN A 41 8.97 -0.18 10.79
C ASN A 41 10.46 -0.33 10.49
N PHE A 42 11.27 0.61 10.95
CA PHE A 42 12.72 0.49 10.94
C PHE A 42 13.13 -0.35 12.15
N GLU A 43 13.46 -1.62 11.90
CA GLU A 43 13.68 -2.63 12.95
C GLU A 43 15.02 -2.44 13.67
N ASP A 44 15.97 -1.75 13.05
CA ASP A 44 17.28 -1.49 13.62
C ASP A 44 17.68 -0.01 13.57
N GLU A 45 18.64 0.35 14.42
CA GLU A 45 19.18 1.70 14.54
C GLU A 45 19.81 2.19 13.23
N ALA A 46 20.44 1.29 12.48
CA ALA A 46 21.12 1.64 11.24
C ALA A 46 20.15 1.88 10.07
N GLY A 47 18.89 1.48 10.19
CA GLY A 47 17.91 1.47 9.10
C GLY A 47 18.28 0.47 7.99
N GLN A 48 19.02 -0.58 8.34
CA GLN A 48 19.37 -1.67 7.43
C GLN A 48 18.16 -2.59 7.23
N ARG A 49 17.41 -2.90 8.29
CA ARG A 49 16.20 -3.74 8.21
C ARG A 49 14.95 -2.91 8.35
N VAL A 50 14.08 -3.00 7.36
CA VAL A 50 12.81 -2.28 7.34
C VAL A 50 11.68 -3.23 6.97
N GLN A 51 10.71 -3.37 7.86
CA GLN A 51 9.48 -4.11 7.60
C GLN A 51 8.40 -3.17 7.07
N PHE A 52 7.76 -3.61 6.01
CA PHE A 52 6.69 -2.91 5.32
C PHE A 52 5.40 -3.72 5.42
N ASP A 53 4.48 -3.24 6.25
CA ASP A 53 3.15 -3.80 6.40
C ASP A 53 2.15 -2.97 5.61
N ARG A 54 1.39 -3.64 4.76
CA ARG A 54 0.35 -3.03 3.94
C ARG A 54 -0.98 -3.68 4.23
N LYS A 55 -1.95 -2.91 4.71
CA LYS A 55 -3.34 -3.33 4.87
C LYS A 55 -4.22 -2.56 3.88
N GLN A 56 -5.06 -3.26 3.14
CA GLN A 56 -5.95 -2.66 2.14
C GLN A 56 -7.38 -3.13 2.31
N LEU A 57 -8.33 -2.24 2.08
CA LEU A 57 -9.72 -2.60 1.82
C LEU A 57 -9.97 -2.60 0.32
N LEU A 58 -10.49 -3.70 -0.19
CA LEU A 58 -10.69 -3.94 -1.61
C LEU A 58 -12.18 -4.20 -1.88
N ARG A 59 -12.65 -3.75 -3.05
CA ARG A 59 -13.89 -4.25 -3.66
C ARG A 59 -13.63 -4.73 -5.09
N ALA A 60 -14.43 -5.69 -5.53
CA ALA A 60 -14.52 -6.03 -6.94
C ALA A 60 -15.43 -5.04 -7.68
N ASN A 61 -15.00 -4.60 -8.86
CA ASN A 61 -15.85 -3.87 -9.80
C ASN A 61 -16.34 -4.76 -10.95
N GLN A 62 -15.84 -5.99 -11.05
CA GLN A 62 -16.17 -6.97 -12.07
C GLN A 62 -16.40 -8.33 -11.42
N THR A 63 -17.07 -9.23 -12.14
CA THR A 63 -17.15 -10.64 -11.75
C THR A 63 -15.79 -11.32 -11.91
N ASN A 64 -15.59 -12.47 -11.25
CA ASN A 64 -14.44 -13.36 -11.44
C ASN A 64 -13.06 -12.75 -11.13
N VAL A 65 -13.01 -11.78 -10.22
CA VAL A 65 -11.74 -11.20 -9.78
C VAL A 65 -11.10 -12.08 -8.71
N THR A 66 -10.08 -12.85 -9.09
CA THR A 66 -9.49 -13.91 -8.26
C THR A 66 -8.13 -13.56 -7.67
N ALA A 67 -7.49 -12.49 -8.12
CA ALA A 67 -6.15 -12.13 -7.69
C ALA A 67 -5.91 -10.62 -7.66
N TYR A 68 -4.87 -10.20 -6.94
CA TYR A 68 -4.38 -8.83 -6.92
C TYR A 68 -2.88 -8.78 -7.18
N PHE A 69 -2.51 -8.00 -8.19
CA PHE A 69 -1.12 -7.78 -8.60
C PHE A 69 -0.54 -6.52 -7.96
N PHE A 70 0.72 -6.60 -7.52
CA PHE A 70 1.54 -5.46 -7.15
C PHE A 70 3.02 -5.80 -7.26
N SER A 71 3.88 -4.78 -7.24
CA SER A 71 5.33 -4.98 -7.25
C SER A 71 5.99 -4.35 -6.02
N ALA A 72 7.10 -4.95 -5.61
CA ALA A 72 7.97 -4.47 -4.55
C ALA A 72 9.40 -4.47 -5.08
N ARG A 73 10.06 -3.32 -5.09
CA ARG A 73 11.39 -3.16 -5.68
C ARG A 73 12.25 -2.28 -4.79
N PRO A 74 13.53 -2.63 -4.59
CA PRO A 74 14.46 -1.71 -3.96
C PRO A 74 14.67 -0.50 -4.87
N THR A 75 14.97 0.65 -4.27
CA THR A 75 15.28 1.91 -4.94
C THR A 75 16.76 2.26 -4.89
N SER A 76 17.52 1.59 -4.02
CA SER A 76 18.97 1.70 -3.91
C SER A 76 19.67 0.51 -4.58
N ASP A 77 20.92 0.71 -5.00
CA ASP A 77 21.71 -0.34 -5.68
C ASP A 77 22.12 -1.50 -4.75
N ASN A 78 22.18 -1.23 -3.44
CA ASN A 78 22.56 -2.20 -2.41
C ASN A 78 21.37 -2.82 -1.69
N GLY A 79 20.17 -2.29 -1.89
CA GLY A 79 18.96 -2.75 -1.25
C GLY A 79 18.45 -4.05 -1.85
N ILE A 80 17.85 -4.87 -1.00
CA ILE A 80 17.20 -6.11 -1.40
C ILE A 80 15.82 -6.23 -0.79
N VAL A 81 14.93 -6.92 -1.48
CA VAL A 81 13.67 -7.43 -0.93
C VAL A 81 13.92 -8.86 -0.48
N VAL A 82 13.79 -9.14 0.82
CA VAL A 82 14.07 -10.48 1.38
C VAL A 82 12.96 -11.44 0.96
N GLU A 83 13.27 -12.46 0.17
CA GLU A 83 12.26 -13.33 -0.43
C GLU A 83 11.41 -14.04 0.63
N ASN A 84 12.07 -14.65 1.62
CA ASN A 84 11.42 -15.41 2.71
C ASN A 84 10.59 -14.54 3.67
N SER A 85 10.65 -13.21 3.53
CA SER A 85 9.85 -12.28 4.34
C SER A 85 8.48 -11.94 3.72
N ILE A 86 8.30 -12.25 2.43
CA ILE A 86 7.08 -11.91 1.71
C ILE A 86 5.96 -12.81 2.21
N SER A 87 4.99 -12.21 2.87
CA SER A 87 3.82 -12.92 3.40
C SER A 87 2.58 -12.05 3.28
N GLY A 88 1.42 -12.67 3.43
CA GLY A 88 0.16 -11.97 3.33
C GLY A 88 -1.00 -12.89 3.61
N ASN A 89 -2.14 -12.27 3.86
CA ASN A 89 -3.39 -12.96 4.13
C ASN A 89 -4.58 -12.09 3.70
N VAL A 90 -5.71 -12.76 3.51
CA VAL A 90 -6.92 -12.17 2.99
C VAL A 90 -8.11 -12.53 3.85
N PHE A 91 -8.84 -11.51 4.27
CA PHE A 91 -10.02 -11.66 5.11
C PHE A 91 -11.27 -11.13 4.42
N CYS A 92 -12.36 -11.88 4.51
CA CYS A 92 -13.69 -11.40 4.15
C CYS A 92 -14.60 -11.58 5.36
N HIS A 93 -15.30 -10.52 5.78
CA HIS A 93 -16.08 -10.53 7.03
C HIS A 93 -15.31 -10.90 8.30
N GLY A 94 -14.00 -10.63 8.32
CA GLY A 94 -13.15 -11.01 9.44
C GLY A 94 -12.84 -12.50 9.51
N ARG A 95 -13.26 -13.30 8.51
CA ARG A 95 -12.83 -14.68 8.34
C ARG A 95 -11.71 -14.75 7.34
N ASP A 96 -10.69 -15.53 7.68
CA ASP A 96 -9.59 -15.84 6.79
C ASP A 96 -10.10 -16.62 5.57
N ILE A 97 -9.53 -16.36 4.40
CA ILE A 97 -9.87 -17.04 3.15
C ILE A 97 -8.62 -17.75 2.71
N LYS A 98 -8.77 -19.00 2.26
CA LYS A 98 -7.67 -19.72 1.61
C LYS A 98 -7.13 -18.90 0.45
N ASP A 99 -5.89 -18.47 0.55
CA ASP A 99 -5.17 -17.68 -0.44
C ASP A 99 -3.80 -18.29 -0.72
N SER A 100 -3.13 -17.75 -1.74
CA SER A 100 -1.73 -18.04 -2.01
C SER A 100 -1.04 -16.79 -2.55
N LEU A 101 0.25 -16.71 -2.30
CA LEU A 101 1.12 -15.69 -2.85
C LEU A 101 2.07 -16.35 -3.84
N GLU A 102 2.09 -15.84 -5.05
CA GLU A 102 3.07 -16.17 -6.07
C GLU A 102 3.92 -14.94 -6.32
N TRP A 103 5.23 -15.11 -6.42
CA TRP A 103 6.13 -14.02 -6.71
C TRP A 103 7.17 -14.42 -7.76
N PHE A 104 7.48 -13.47 -8.63
CA PHE A 104 8.42 -13.65 -9.74
C PHE A 104 9.45 -12.53 -9.69
N GLY A 105 10.73 -12.87 -9.75
CA GLY A 105 11.80 -11.87 -9.72
C GLY A 105 13.03 -12.35 -8.96
N THR A 106 13.79 -11.40 -8.44
CA THR A 106 15.03 -11.63 -7.68
C THR A 106 15.14 -10.57 -6.60
N GLU A 107 15.74 -10.88 -5.46
CA GLU A 107 15.83 -9.96 -4.31
C GLU A 107 16.39 -8.56 -4.67
N LYS A 108 17.40 -8.51 -5.56
CA LYS A 108 18.02 -7.24 -6.02
C LYS A 108 17.17 -6.44 -7.01
N LYS A 109 16.42 -7.09 -7.90
CA LYS A 109 15.54 -6.39 -8.86
C LYS A 109 14.16 -6.12 -8.28
N GLY A 110 13.82 -6.79 -7.19
CA GLY A 110 12.49 -6.86 -6.62
C GLY A 110 11.63 -7.98 -7.24
N PHE A 111 10.41 -8.05 -6.74
CA PHE A 111 9.44 -9.09 -7.07
C PHE A 111 8.15 -8.48 -7.60
N GLU A 112 7.58 -9.15 -8.59
CA GLU A 112 6.20 -9.04 -9.00
C GLU A 112 5.40 -10.04 -8.21
N ILE A 113 4.39 -9.58 -7.47
CA ILE A 113 3.68 -10.39 -6.49
C ILE A 113 2.20 -10.45 -6.87
N ILE A 114 1.71 -11.67 -7.06
CA ILE A 114 0.33 -12.00 -7.34
C ILE A 114 -0.26 -12.65 -6.09
N HIS A 115 -1.26 -12.00 -5.51
CA HIS A 115 -1.97 -12.54 -4.36
C HIS A 115 -3.28 -13.15 -4.84
N ASN A 116 -3.32 -14.48 -4.93
CA ASN A 116 -4.48 -15.27 -5.34
C ASN A 116 -5.41 -15.50 -4.15
N PHE A 117 -6.70 -15.21 -4.28
CA PHE A 117 -7.66 -15.22 -3.18
C PHE A 117 -8.35 -16.58 -2.94
N GLY A 118 -7.95 -17.62 -3.69
CA GLY A 118 -8.55 -18.97 -3.70
C GLY A 118 -10.02 -19.04 -4.15
N ARG A 119 -10.73 -17.91 -4.21
CA ARG A 119 -12.07 -17.71 -4.74
C ARG A 119 -12.19 -16.31 -5.32
N SER A 120 -13.19 -16.09 -6.16
CA SER A 120 -13.53 -14.76 -6.65
C SER A 120 -13.88 -13.83 -5.47
N LEU A 121 -13.41 -12.58 -5.55
CA LEU A 121 -13.86 -11.50 -4.68
C LEU A 121 -15.40 -11.42 -4.71
N PRO A 122 -16.06 -11.19 -3.55
CA PRO A 122 -17.50 -11.05 -3.56
C PRO A 122 -17.88 -9.81 -4.37
N TYR A 123 -18.73 -10.04 -5.38
CA TYR A 123 -19.17 -9.01 -6.32
C TYR A 123 -20.69 -8.85 -6.24
N ALA A 124 -21.14 -7.61 -6.27
CA ALA A 124 -22.53 -7.27 -6.53
C ALA A 124 -22.60 -6.14 -7.56
N TRP A 125 -23.58 -6.22 -8.46
CA TRP A 125 -23.75 -5.28 -9.57
C TRP A 125 -23.88 -3.82 -9.11
N TYR A 126 -24.39 -3.57 -7.90
CA TYR A 126 -24.54 -2.22 -7.36
C TYR A 126 -23.27 -1.68 -6.67
N MET A 127 -22.29 -2.52 -6.33
CA MET A 127 -21.10 -2.09 -5.58
C MET A 127 -20.27 -0.99 -6.27
N PRO A 128 -20.08 -1.01 -7.61
CA PRO A 128 -19.36 0.05 -8.31
C PRO A 128 -20.05 1.43 -8.23
N LEU A 129 -21.37 1.47 -7.99
CA LEU A 129 -22.13 2.72 -7.84
C LEU A 129 -21.88 3.42 -6.52
N ILE A 130 -21.51 2.65 -5.48
CA ILE A 130 -21.30 3.22 -4.16
C ILE A 130 -20.01 4.04 -4.21
N PRO A 131 -20.06 5.37 -3.99
CA PRO A 131 -18.86 6.18 -3.99
C PRO A 131 -17.88 5.72 -2.92
N ILE A 132 -16.58 5.77 -3.23
CA ILE A 132 -15.52 5.29 -2.32
C ILE A 132 -15.53 6.05 -1.00
N TRP A 133 -15.87 7.35 -1.00
CA TRP A 133 -16.01 8.13 0.23
C TRP A 133 -17.11 7.62 1.17
N ILE A 134 -18.16 6.98 0.64
CA ILE A 134 -19.17 6.29 1.47
C ILE A 134 -18.57 5.02 2.07
N LEU A 135 -17.87 4.23 1.24
CA LEU A 135 -17.24 2.97 1.66
C LEU A 135 -16.09 3.17 2.67
N ASN A 136 -15.50 4.36 2.72
CA ASN A 136 -14.44 4.70 3.65
C ASN A 136 -14.95 5.18 5.02
N ARG A 137 -16.24 5.51 5.15
CA ARG A 137 -16.81 5.71 6.50
C ARG A 137 -16.56 4.43 7.30
N GLU A 138 -16.26 4.59 8.60
CA GLU A 138 -15.85 3.49 9.46
C GLU A 138 -16.58 2.21 9.09
N SER A 139 -15.84 1.17 8.68
CA SER A 139 -16.42 -0.07 8.13
C SER A 139 -17.47 -0.74 9.05
N LYS A 140 -17.51 -0.37 10.34
CA LYS A 140 -18.52 -0.75 11.33
C LYS A 140 -19.89 -0.11 11.09
N LEU A 141 -19.93 1.09 10.49
CA LEU A 141 -21.14 1.87 10.19
C LEU A 141 -21.77 1.50 8.84
N LEU A 142 -21.06 0.72 8.00
CA LEU A 142 -21.61 0.23 6.74
C LEU A 142 -22.67 -0.84 7.01
N PHE A 143 -23.78 -0.78 6.27
CA PHE A 143 -24.79 -1.85 6.28
C PHE A 143 -24.16 -3.22 6.00
N GLY A 144 -24.64 -4.26 6.67
CA GLY A 144 -24.06 -5.60 6.61
C GLY A 144 -23.91 -6.16 5.18
N PHE A 145 -24.86 -5.84 4.30
CA PHE A 145 -24.81 -6.27 2.89
C PHE A 145 -23.74 -5.54 2.06
N ILE A 146 -23.34 -4.32 2.42
CA ILE A 146 -22.24 -3.60 1.73
C ILE A 146 -20.92 -4.17 2.21
N ARG A 147 -20.77 -4.29 3.53
CA ARG A 147 -19.61 -4.94 4.18
C ARG A 147 -19.41 -6.36 3.63
N SER A 148 -20.54 -7.02 3.30
CA SER A 148 -20.76 -8.01 2.24
C SER A 148 -19.58 -8.31 1.32
N HIS A 149 -19.23 -7.24 0.63
CA HIS A 149 -18.53 -7.21 -0.64
C HIS A 149 -17.22 -6.44 -0.54
N ILE A 150 -16.73 -6.26 0.70
CA ILE A 150 -15.45 -5.64 0.99
C ILE A 150 -14.53 -6.70 1.58
N MET A 151 -13.33 -6.77 1.03
CA MET A 151 -12.29 -7.69 1.47
C MET A 151 -11.15 -6.89 2.11
N THR A 152 -10.56 -7.42 3.17
CA THR A 152 -9.33 -6.90 3.75
C THR A 152 -8.17 -7.74 3.27
N ARG A 153 -7.15 -7.12 2.71
CA ARG A 153 -5.91 -7.77 2.32
C ARG A 153 -4.78 -7.24 3.20
N ARG A 154 -3.91 -8.10 3.71
CA ARG A 154 -2.66 -7.67 4.34
C ARG A 154 -1.48 -8.33 3.66
N VAL A 155 -0.38 -7.60 3.61
CA VAL A 155 0.90 -8.05 3.07
C VAL A 155 1.99 -7.48 3.93
N THR A 156 2.99 -8.30 4.20
CA THR A 156 4.22 -7.91 4.89
C THR A 156 5.40 -8.22 3.97
N ILE A 157 6.32 -7.28 3.85
CA ILE A 157 7.56 -7.39 3.05
C ILE A 157 8.68 -6.77 3.87
N ARG A 158 9.85 -7.42 3.93
CA ARG A 158 11.05 -6.86 4.53
C ARG A 158 12.05 -6.44 3.46
N TYR A 159 12.65 -5.28 3.69
CA TYR A 159 13.78 -4.77 2.93
C TYR A 159 15.04 -4.81 3.78
N GLU A 160 16.17 -5.14 3.15
CA GLU A 160 17.48 -5.09 3.77
C GLU A 160 18.43 -4.18 3.00
N ASN A 161 19.26 -3.42 3.71
CA ASN A 161 20.27 -2.49 3.21
C ASN A 161 19.76 -1.41 2.24
N GLU A 162 18.44 -1.21 2.19
CA GLU A 162 17.79 -0.31 1.23
C GLU A 162 17.85 1.17 1.67
N PHE A 163 17.82 1.42 2.98
CA PHE A 163 17.61 2.75 3.53
C PHE A 163 18.78 3.27 4.39
N ASN A 164 19.95 2.63 4.27
CA ASN A 164 21.15 2.97 5.04
C ASN A 164 22.04 4.04 4.35
N ASN A 165 21.64 4.55 3.18
CA ASN A 165 22.41 5.55 2.42
C ASN A 165 22.31 6.97 3.02
N THR A 166 23.04 7.93 2.44
CA THR A 166 23.10 9.33 2.94
C THR A 166 21.80 10.10 2.74
N ARG A 167 20.98 9.70 1.75
CA ARG A 167 19.68 10.30 1.44
C ARG A 167 18.65 9.19 1.20
N PRO A 168 18.16 8.55 2.26
CA PRO A 168 17.18 7.49 2.12
C PRO A 168 15.92 8.00 1.45
N THR A 169 15.43 7.25 0.48
CA THR A 169 14.17 7.56 -0.18
C THR A 169 13.32 6.32 -0.32
N MET A 170 12.02 6.46 -0.12
CA MET A 170 11.03 5.45 -0.44
C MET A 170 10.11 6.00 -1.53
N LYS A 171 9.75 5.14 -2.50
CA LYS A 171 8.83 5.49 -3.58
C LYS A 171 7.64 4.56 -3.57
N MET A 172 6.44 5.13 -3.55
CA MET A 172 5.19 4.39 -3.73
C MET A 172 4.54 4.83 -5.03
N LEU A 173 4.28 3.87 -5.91
CA LEU A 173 3.64 4.11 -7.20
C LEU A 173 2.20 3.58 -7.18
N ALA A 174 1.24 4.42 -7.55
CA ALA A 174 -0.15 4.03 -7.79
C ALA A 174 -0.47 4.03 -9.29
N GLY A 175 0.21 3.16 -10.04
CA GLY A 175 0.06 3.05 -11.49
C GLY A 175 -1.15 2.23 -11.92
N THR A 176 -1.30 1.01 -11.39
CA THR A 176 -2.33 0.06 -11.85
C THR A 176 -3.70 0.31 -11.23
N TYR A 177 -3.75 0.65 -9.94
CA TYR A 177 -4.97 0.89 -9.19
C TYR A 177 -4.85 2.19 -8.43
N SER A 178 -5.84 3.09 -8.57
CA SER A 178 -5.97 4.24 -7.67
C SER A 178 -6.06 3.76 -6.24
N GLN A 179 -5.26 4.37 -5.36
CA GLN A 179 -5.30 4.11 -3.93
C GLN A 179 -6.03 5.26 -3.26
N HIS A 180 -7.05 4.97 -2.48
CA HIS A 180 -7.81 5.98 -1.76
C HIS A 180 -7.52 5.90 -0.26
N ASN A 181 -7.76 7.01 0.46
CA ASN A 181 -7.71 7.11 1.92
C ASN A 181 -6.46 6.44 2.49
N ILE A 182 -5.32 6.91 2.01
CA ILE A 182 -4.02 6.33 2.30
C ILE A 182 -3.53 6.91 3.61
N THR A 183 -3.19 6.03 4.54
CA THR A 183 -2.48 6.40 5.77
C THR A 183 -1.12 5.74 5.71
N ILE A 184 -0.06 6.52 5.88
CA ILE A 184 1.31 6.01 5.98
C ILE A 184 1.82 6.35 7.38
N ILE A 185 2.32 5.34 8.07
CA ILE A 185 2.90 5.42 9.40
C ILE A 185 4.36 5.00 9.28
N LEU A 186 5.28 5.92 9.60
CA LEU A 186 6.72 5.74 9.59
C LEU A 186 7.20 5.63 11.03
N ASN A 187 7.58 4.43 11.45
CA ASN A 187 8.10 4.13 12.78
C ASN A 187 9.61 3.92 12.71
N PHE A 188 10.37 4.95 13.02
CA PHE A 188 11.82 4.90 13.13
C PHE A 188 12.26 4.24 14.44
N HIS A 189 13.48 3.70 14.47
CA HIS A 189 14.05 3.18 15.71
C HIS A 189 14.24 4.33 16.72
N LYS A 190 13.85 4.10 17.98
CA LYS A 190 13.82 5.15 19.02
C LYS A 190 15.19 5.78 19.27
N ASP A 191 16.25 4.99 19.15
CA ASP A 191 17.61 5.44 19.41
C ASP A 191 18.21 6.25 18.27
N ASN A 192 17.67 6.14 17.05
CA ASN A 192 18.12 6.87 15.87
C ASN A 192 16.96 7.52 15.09
N PRO A 193 16.25 8.48 15.70
CA PRO A 193 15.20 9.21 14.99
C PRO A 193 15.81 10.08 13.88
N PRO A 194 15.07 10.32 12.78
CA PRO A 194 15.49 11.24 11.75
C PRO A 194 15.44 12.68 12.26
N THR A 195 16.30 13.56 11.73
CA THR A 195 16.26 15.00 12.02
C THR A 195 15.20 15.73 11.20
N SER A 196 14.83 15.16 10.05
CA SER A 196 13.74 15.67 9.23
C SER A 196 13.17 14.55 8.37
N VAL A 197 11.86 14.62 8.11
CA VAL A 197 11.13 13.73 7.18
C VAL A 197 10.35 14.60 6.22
N LYS A 198 10.41 14.26 4.94
CA LYS A 198 9.75 14.99 3.85
C LYS A 198 8.94 14.04 3.00
N ALA A 199 7.72 14.46 2.65
CA ALA A 199 6.82 13.76 1.74
C ALA A 199 6.51 14.63 0.53
N ILE A 200 6.63 14.05 -0.66
CA ILE A 200 6.44 14.74 -1.93
C ILE A 200 5.59 13.88 -2.86
N ARG A 201 4.55 14.46 -3.44
CA ARG A 201 3.80 13.90 -4.57
C ARG A 201 4.40 14.40 -5.87
N ILE A 202 4.57 13.49 -6.83
CA ILE A 202 5.07 13.78 -8.16
C ILE A 202 4.02 13.26 -9.15
N LYS A 203 3.40 14.18 -9.89
CA LYS A 203 2.40 13.87 -10.91
C LYS A 203 2.75 14.61 -12.19
N GLU A 204 3.01 13.86 -13.25
CA GLU A 204 3.49 14.41 -14.52
C GLU A 204 4.74 15.28 -14.28
N ASN A 205 4.67 16.58 -14.57
CA ASN A 205 5.76 17.55 -14.36
C ASN A 205 5.61 18.35 -13.05
N GLY A 206 4.55 18.09 -12.27
CA GLY A 206 4.25 18.79 -11.02
C GLY A 206 4.82 18.07 -9.79
N VAL A 207 5.34 18.87 -8.85
CA VAL A 207 5.85 18.40 -7.56
C VAL A 207 5.12 19.15 -6.46
N LEU A 208 4.49 18.43 -5.54
CA LEU A 208 3.75 18.99 -4.43
C LEU A 208 4.25 18.38 -3.11
N GLU A 209 4.68 19.23 -2.18
CA GLU A 209 4.99 18.80 -0.82
C GLU A 209 3.69 18.52 -0.06
N VAL A 210 3.69 17.43 0.72
CA VAL A 210 2.53 17.07 1.54
C VAL A 210 2.90 17.11 3.00
N GLY A 211 2.00 17.67 3.82
CA GLY A 211 2.16 17.73 5.26
C GLY A 211 2.29 16.33 5.87
N LEU A 212 3.32 16.17 6.70
CA LEU A 212 3.51 15.05 7.60
C LEU A 212 3.19 15.54 9.02
N GLU A 213 2.45 14.73 9.76
CA GLU A 213 2.18 14.93 11.18
C GLU A 213 3.22 14.14 11.98
N GLU A 214 3.96 14.82 12.85
CA GLU A 214 4.86 14.17 13.80
C GLU A 214 4.05 13.79 15.05
N GLU A 215 3.81 12.49 15.26
CA GLU A 215 3.14 12.00 16.48
C GLU A 215 4.14 11.85 17.64
N SER A 216 5.41 11.57 17.32
CA SER A 216 6.54 11.55 18.26
C SER A 216 7.86 11.66 17.49
N PRO A 217 9.03 11.88 18.14
CA PRO A 217 10.31 12.00 17.45
C PRO A 217 10.68 10.82 16.54
N SER A 218 10.11 9.65 16.78
CA SER A 218 10.35 8.44 15.99
C SER A 218 9.10 7.95 15.23
N CYS A 219 8.00 8.70 15.23
CA CYS A 219 6.75 8.33 14.56
C CYS A 219 6.19 9.48 13.74
N TYR A 220 6.08 9.27 12.43
CA TYR A 220 5.48 10.23 11.50
C TYR A 220 4.29 9.60 10.80
N LYS A 221 3.27 10.41 10.59
CA LYS A 221 2.03 9.99 9.95
C LYS A 221 1.67 10.92 8.80
N LEU A 222 1.28 10.31 7.70
CA LEU A 222 0.83 11.01 6.51
C LEU A 222 -0.54 10.50 6.11
N TYR A 223 -1.47 11.42 5.89
CA TYR A 223 -2.77 11.12 5.32
C TYR A 223 -2.88 11.69 3.91
N LEU A 224 -3.33 10.86 2.96
CA LEU A 224 -3.62 11.27 1.60
C LEU A 224 -5.02 10.80 1.19
N PRO A 225 -5.86 11.68 0.63
CA PRO A 225 -7.20 11.29 0.18
C PRO A 225 -7.15 10.32 -1.01
N GLU A 226 -6.20 10.51 -1.93
CA GLU A 226 -6.05 9.67 -3.12
C GLU A 226 -4.61 9.76 -3.66
N LEU A 227 -4.12 8.62 -4.19
CA LEU A 227 -2.94 8.50 -5.05
C LEU A 227 -3.35 7.83 -6.36
N ARG A 228 -3.26 8.53 -7.50
CA ARG A 228 -3.64 8.02 -8.83
C ARG A 228 -2.68 8.49 -9.92
N ASN A 229 -2.05 7.54 -10.61
CA ASN A 229 -1.10 7.79 -11.71
C ASN A 229 0.01 8.77 -11.29
N GLU A 230 0.50 8.62 -10.06
CA GLU A 230 1.47 9.51 -9.45
C GLU A 230 2.39 8.73 -8.51
N ILE A 231 3.49 9.37 -8.13
CA ILE A 231 4.49 8.82 -7.23
C ILE A 231 4.43 9.61 -5.93
N LEU A 232 4.29 8.91 -4.81
CA LEU A 232 4.62 9.45 -3.51
C LEU A 232 6.07 9.11 -3.19
N ARG A 233 6.88 10.12 -2.90
CA ARG A 233 8.26 9.99 -2.45
C ARG A 233 8.36 10.44 -1.01
N LEU A 234 8.89 9.58 -0.16
CA LEU A 234 9.27 9.90 1.21
C LEU A 234 10.79 9.93 1.28
N SER A 235 11.35 10.90 1.99
CA SER A 235 12.79 11.02 2.23
C SER A 235 13.04 11.58 3.61
N TRP A 236 14.13 11.18 4.25
CA TRP A 236 14.47 11.68 5.57
C TRP A 236 15.97 11.91 5.71
N VAL A 237 16.35 12.76 6.67
CA VAL A 237 17.74 13.01 7.02
C VAL A 237 18.04 12.26 8.32
N PRO A 238 18.92 11.25 8.27
CA PRO A 238 19.38 10.55 9.47
C PRO A 238 20.15 11.50 10.40
N ASP A 239 20.13 11.25 11.71
CA ASP A 239 20.99 11.97 12.65
C ASP A 239 22.46 11.58 12.44
N ALA A 240 23.23 12.49 11.85
CA ALA A 240 24.62 12.27 11.46
C ALA A 240 25.54 11.99 12.66
N ASN A 241 25.25 12.58 13.82
CA ASN A 241 26.06 12.42 15.02
C ASN A 241 25.97 11.00 15.59
N LYS A 242 24.83 10.33 15.39
CA LYS A 242 24.61 8.96 15.86
C LYS A 242 25.10 7.88 14.90
N ARG A 243 25.12 8.16 13.58
CA ARG A 243 25.66 7.23 12.57
C ARG A 243 27.17 7.03 12.66
N ALA A 244 27.93 8.08 12.98
CA ALA A 244 29.39 7.96 13.10
C ALA A 244 29.82 7.01 14.24
N ILE A 245 29.01 6.96 15.30
CA ILE A 245 29.26 6.11 16.48
C ILE A 245 28.98 4.64 16.14
N SER A 246 27.89 4.35 15.43
CA SER A 246 27.53 2.97 15.05
C SER A 246 28.45 2.41 13.96
N SER A 247 28.87 3.20 12.97
CA SER A 247 29.84 2.74 11.97
C SER A 247 31.23 2.51 12.59
N GLY A 248 31.67 3.39 13.50
CA GLY A 248 32.94 3.23 14.21
C GLY A 248 32.99 2.02 15.14
N LEU A 249 31.89 1.72 15.85
CA LEU A 249 31.79 0.53 16.71
C LEU A 249 31.79 -0.77 15.90
N VAL A 250 31.08 -0.84 14.77
CA VAL A 250 31.08 -2.02 13.91
C VAL A 250 32.47 -2.26 13.32
N GLN A 251 33.17 -1.21 12.91
CA GLN A 251 34.52 -1.32 12.37
C GLN A 251 35.53 -1.76 13.44
N ALA A 252 35.46 -1.20 14.66
CA ALA A 252 36.31 -1.59 15.78
C ALA A 252 36.07 -3.03 16.29
N ILE A 253 34.81 -3.50 16.30
CA ILE A 253 34.48 -4.88 16.65
C ILE A 253 34.97 -5.86 15.58
N THR A 254 34.88 -5.47 14.31
CA THR A 254 35.37 -6.29 13.19
C THR A 254 36.90 -6.38 13.22
N GLU A 255 37.60 -5.28 13.48
CA GLU A 255 39.06 -5.26 13.62
C GLU A 255 39.57 -6.07 14.83
N ASN A 256 38.85 -6.06 15.95
CA ASN A 256 39.21 -6.87 17.11
C ASN A 256 38.93 -8.37 16.93
N LYS A 257 37.95 -8.76 16.10
CA LYS A 257 37.70 -10.19 15.78
C LYS A 257 38.79 -10.84 14.93
N TYR A 258 39.58 -10.06 14.20
CA TYR A 258 40.71 -10.57 13.40
C TYR A 258 42.06 -10.48 14.13
N LYS A 259 42.05 -10.15 15.43
CA LYS A 259 43.24 -10.02 16.28
C LYS A 259 43.31 -11.04 17.42
N VAL A 260 42.53 -12.13 17.35
CA VAL A 260 42.63 -13.25 18.29
C VAL A 260 43.35 -14.39 17.57
N ASP A 261 44.66 -14.47 17.83
CA ASP A 261 45.67 -15.52 17.60
C ASP A 261 45.41 -16.63 16.56
#